data_AF-A0A932QYW4-F1
#
_entry.id   AF-A0A932QYW4-F1
#
_cell.length_a   1.000
_cell.length_b   1.000
_cell.length_c   1.000
_cell.angle_alpha   90.00
_cell.angle_beta   90.00
_cell.angle_gamma   90.00
#
_symmetry.space_group_name_H-M   'P 1'
#
loop_
_entity.id
_entity.type
_entity.pdbx_description
1 polymer ?
#
loop_
_entity_poly.entity_id
_entity_poly.type
_entity_poly.pdbx_seq_one_letter_code
_entity_poly.pdbx_strand_id
1 'polypeptide(L)'
;MDSSAFIARSIKTSLIASAVLFVFLLQWVSLQVLWGGSLGIAMSVLNLFLLSRLSETLLNSYQKKKIIFYAALKLPIFYGLLIFLPYQFHFSVYGFMAGFSVPIFVIILKTVGATHAPPSNGEFIGERANIIRSA
;
A
#
# COMPACT_ATOMS: atom_id res chain seq x y z
N MET A 1 -1.27 -4.07 18.02
CA MET A 1 -0.87 -2.94 17.15
C MET A 1 -1.97 -2.76 16.12
N ASP A 2 -2.64 -1.62 16.08
CA ASP A 2 -3.82 -1.44 15.23
C ASP A 2 -3.44 -1.49 13.75
N SER A 3 -3.91 -2.52 13.03
CA SER A 3 -3.61 -2.76 11.61
C SER A 3 -3.93 -1.53 10.75
N SER A 4 -4.96 -0.79 11.10
CA SER A 4 -5.39 0.46 10.46
C SER A 4 -4.34 1.57 10.56
N ALA A 5 -3.69 1.73 11.72
CA ALA A 5 -2.66 2.73 11.96
C ALA A 5 -1.37 2.43 11.18
N PHE A 6 -0.99 1.15 11.07
CA PHE A 6 0.16 0.75 10.25
C PHE A 6 -0.06 1.09 8.78
N ILE A 7 -1.26 0.79 8.26
CA ILE A 7 -1.61 0.98 6.84
C ILE A 7 -1.69 2.47 6.50
N ALA A 8 -2.30 3.30 7.35
CA ALA A 8 -2.34 4.75 7.15
C ALA A 8 -0.93 5.36 7.08
N ARG A 9 -0.01 4.93 7.96
CA ARG A 9 1.39 5.36 7.90
C ARG A 9 2.07 4.88 6.62
N SER A 10 1.86 3.63 6.22
CA SER A 10 2.42 3.09 4.97
C SER A 10 1.92 3.86 3.74
N ILE A 11 0.63 4.18 3.66
CA ILE A 11 0.07 4.99 2.57
C ILE A 11 0.75 6.36 2.51
N LYS A 12 0.88 7.05 3.66
CA LYS A 12 1.53 8.36 3.72
C LYS A 12 2.99 8.29 3.25
N THR A 13 3.75 7.30 3.69
CA THR A 13 5.16 7.12 3.27
C THR A 13 5.26 6.80 1.77
N SER A 14 4.40 5.92 1.25
CA SER A 14 4.35 5.60 -0.18
C SER A 14 3.99 6.83 -1.03
N LEU A 15 3.09 7.69 -0.55
CA LEU A 15 2.71 8.93 -1.22
C LEU A 15 3.87 9.92 -1.29
N ILE A 16 4.58 10.10 -0.17
CA ILE A 16 5.77 10.98 -0.11
C ILE A 16 6.88 10.43 -1.03
N ALA A 17 7.18 9.14 -0.94
CA ALA A 17 8.18 8.50 -1.78
C ALA A 17 7.83 8.64 -3.27
N SER A 18 6.56 8.44 -3.62
CA SER A 18 6.06 8.61 -4.98
C SER A 18 6.18 10.05 -5.46
N ALA A 19 5.84 11.04 -4.63
CA ALA A 19 5.96 12.45 -4.98
C ALA A 19 7.42 12.86 -5.24
N VAL A 20 8.36 12.41 -4.40
CA VAL A 20 9.79 12.65 -4.61
C VAL A 20 10.24 12.00 -5.92
N LEU A 21 9.89 10.74 -6.13
CA LEU A 21 10.26 9.99 -7.34
C LEU A 21 9.67 10.65 -8.60
N PHE A 22 8.45 11.18 -8.52
CA PHE A 22 7.80 11.90 -9.62
C PHE A 22 8.53 13.19 -10.01
N VAL A 23 8.99 13.98 -9.04
CA VAL A 23 9.77 15.21 -9.29
C VAL A 23 11.08 14.89 -10.00
N PHE A 24 11.74 13.79 -9.63
CA PHE A 24 12.94 13.34 -10.34
C PHE A 24 12.61 12.86 -11.75
N LEU A 25 11.61 12.00 -11.94
CA LEU A 25 11.26 11.45 -13.25
C LEU A 25 10.78 12.52 -14.26
N LEU A 26 10.25 13.65 -13.78
CA LEU A 26 9.81 14.76 -14.62
C LEU A 26 10.87 15.27 -15.60
N GLN A 27 12.16 15.12 -15.27
CA GLN A 27 13.27 15.58 -16.11
C GLN A 27 13.76 14.51 -17.11
N TRP A 28 13.45 13.23 -16.87
CA TRP A 28 14.06 12.11 -17.58
C TRP A 28 13.08 11.33 -18.47
N VAL A 29 11.77 11.48 -18.24
CA VAL A 29 10.77 10.65 -18.89
C VAL A 29 9.64 11.47 -19.48
N SER A 30 9.00 10.94 -20.54
CA SER A 30 7.90 11.62 -21.22
C SER A 30 6.66 11.76 -20.31
N LEU A 31 5.85 12.79 -20.61
CA LEU A 31 4.61 13.07 -19.87
C LEU A 31 3.65 11.86 -19.83
N GLN A 32 3.63 11.05 -20.91
CA GLN A 32 2.81 9.84 -20.99
C GLN A 32 3.23 8.77 -19.97
N VAL A 33 4.52 8.64 -19.70
CA VAL A 33 5.04 7.70 -18.70
C VAL A 33 4.73 8.19 -17.30
N LEU A 34 4.83 9.50 -17.06
CA LEU A 34 4.46 10.12 -15.79
C LEU A 34 2.98 9.91 -15.46
N TRP A 35 2.09 10.15 -16.43
CA TRP A 35 0.66 9.90 -16.25
C TRP A 35 0.36 8.43 -15.98
N GLY A 36 1.00 7.52 -16.73
CA GLY A 36 0.91 6.09 -16.47
C GLY A 36 1.35 5.75 -15.04
N GLY A 37 2.49 6.27 -14.61
CA GLY A 37 3.04 6.09 -13.27
C GLY A 37 2.12 6.59 -12.15
N SER A 38 1.66 7.83 -12.23
CA SER A 38 0.72 8.41 -11.27
C SER A 38 -0.53 7.57 -11.11
N LEU A 39 -1.05 7.08 -12.24
CA LEU A 39 -2.26 6.29 -12.25
C LEU A 39 -2.04 4.86 -11.72
N GLY A 40 -0.89 4.27 -12.00
CA GLY A 40 -0.44 3.02 -11.39
C GLY A 40 -0.31 3.13 -9.87
N ILE A 41 0.26 4.24 -9.36
CA ILE A 41 0.36 4.52 -7.93
C ILE A 41 -1.03 4.65 -7.31
N ALA A 42 -1.92 5.45 -7.90
CA ALA A 42 -3.28 5.64 -7.41
C ALA A 42 -4.04 4.30 -7.32
N MET A 43 -3.93 3.47 -8.35
CA MET A 43 -4.53 2.14 -8.37
C MET A 43 -3.94 1.21 -7.31
N SER A 44 -2.63 1.24 -7.13
CA SER A 44 -1.94 0.42 -6.12
C SER A 44 -2.32 0.83 -4.69
N VAL A 45 -2.43 2.13 -4.41
CA VAL A 45 -2.92 2.63 -3.12
C VAL A 45 -4.37 2.21 -2.88
N LEU A 46 -5.24 2.34 -3.89
CA LEU A 46 -6.63 1.89 -3.80
C LEU A 46 -6.72 0.37 -3.54
N ASN A 47 -5.85 -0.42 -4.18
CA ASN A 47 -5.73 -1.86 -3.95
C ASN A 47 -5.42 -2.19 -2.50
N LEU A 48 -4.40 -1.52 -1.94
CA LEU A 48 -3.95 -1.73 -0.57
C LEU A 48 -5.02 -1.30 0.43
N PHE A 49 -5.71 -0.20 0.16
CA PHE A 49 -6.83 0.27 0.98
C PHE A 49 -7.97 -0.76 0.99
N LEU A 50 -8.35 -1.29 -0.18
CA LEU A 50 -9.37 -2.34 -0.27
C LEU A 50 -8.92 -3.62 0.43
N LEU A 51 -7.66 -4.02 0.28
CA LEU A 51 -7.09 -5.20 0.93
C LEU A 51 -7.10 -5.05 2.46
N SER A 52 -6.76 -3.87 2.97
CA SER A 52 -6.86 -3.52 4.40
C SER A 52 -8.27 -3.77 4.92
N ARG A 53 -9.28 -3.19 4.26
CA ARG A 53 -10.68 -3.32 4.66
C ARG A 53 -11.18 -4.76 4.60
N LEU A 54 -10.76 -5.51 3.57
CA LEU A 54 -11.03 -6.93 3.43
C LEU A 54 -10.42 -7.73 4.58
N SER A 55 -9.15 -7.48 4.92
CA SER A 55 -8.45 -8.17 6.01
C SER A 55 -9.08 -7.89 7.38
N GLU A 56 -9.45 -6.64 7.66
CA GLU A 56 -10.19 -6.26 8.89
C GLU A 56 -11.53 -6.98 8.96
N THR A 57 -12.26 -7.05 7.84
CA THR A 57 -13.57 -7.72 7.77
C THR A 57 -13.43 -9.23 7.95
N LEU A 58 -12.41 -9.85 7.35
CA LEU A 58 -12.10 -11.29 7.48
C LEU A 58 -11.75 -11.68 8.92
N LEU A 59 -10.99 -10.84 9.62
CA LEU A 59 -10.56 -11.11 10.99
C LEU A 59 -11.68 -10.85 12.02
N ASN A 60 -12.52 -9.84 11.81
CA ASN A 60 -13.56 -9.45 12.78
C ASN A 60 -14.95 -10.06 12.53
N SER A 61 -15.24 -10.63 11.35
CA SER A 61 -16.61 -11.12 11.10
C SER A 61 -16.71 -12.24 10.06
N TYR A 62 -17.33 -13.35 10.44
CA TYR A 62 -17.64 -14.52 9.61
C TYR A 62 -18.74 -14.27 8.55
N GLN A 63 -18.97 -13.01 8.12
CA GLN A 63 -19.99 -12.68 7.13
C GLN A 63 -19.48 -12.92 5.70
N LYS A 64 -19.50 -14.18 5.26
CA LYS A 64 -19.11 -14.65 3.92
C LYS A 64 -19.66 -13.77 2.77
N LYS A 65 -20.88 -13.24 2.92
CA LYS A 65 -21.52 -12.37 1.91
C LYS A 65 -20.77 -11.05 1.67
N LYS A 66 -20.24 -10.40 2.71
CA LYS A 66 -19.47 -9.14 2.58
C LYS A 66 -18.12 -9.39 1.90
N ILE A 67 -17.45 -10.49 2.23
CA ILE A 67 -16.16 -10.85 1.64
C ILE A 67 -16.29 -11.08 0.13
N ILE A 68 -17.32 -11.81 -0.30
CA ILE A 68 -17.59 -12.05 -1.72
C ILE A 68 -17.90 -10.73 -2.43
N PHE A 69 -18.69 -9.84 -1.81
CA PHE A 69 -18.98 -8.52 -2.39
C PHE A 69 -17.70 -7.69 -2.61
N TYR A 70 -16.80 -7.61 -1.63
CA TYR A 70 -15.55 -6.87 -1.79
C TYR A 70 -14.60 -7.52 -2.83
N ALA A 71 -14.53 -8.85 -2.89
CA ALA A 71 -13.74 -9.56 -3.89
C ALA A 71 -14.31 -9.37 -5.31
N ALA A 72 -15.64 -9.47 -5.43
CA ALA A 72 -16.37 -9.26 -6.68
C ALA A 72 -16.36 -7.79 -7.13
N LEU A 73 -16.20 -6.82 -6.23
CA LEU A 73 -16.00 -5.41 -6.58
C LEU A 73 -14.56 -5.15 -7.02
N LYS A 74 -13.59 -5.83 -6.40
CA LYS A 74 -12.16 -5.65 -6.70
C LYS A 74 -11.83 -6.02 -8.14
N LEU A 75 -12.34 -7.16 -8.63
CA LEU A 75 -12.08 -7.68 -9.98
C LEU A 75 -12.49 -6.73 -11.12
N PRO A 76 -13.75 -6.28 -11.25
CA PRO A 76 -14.19 -5.41 -12.34
C PRO A 76 -13.58 -4.02 -12.24
N ILE A 77 -13.33 -3.49 -11.03
CA ILE A 77 -12.65 -2.21 -10.90
C ILE A 77 -11.20 -2.35 -11.37
N PHE A 78 -10.48 -3.39 -10.96
CA PHE A 78 -9.08 -3.57 -11.37
C PHE A 78 -8.95 -3.84 -12.86
N TYR A 79 -9.65 -4.86 -13.38
CA TYR A 79 -9.56 -5.24 -14.79
C TYR A 79 -10.21 -4.21 -15.71
N GLY A 80 -11.33 -3.60 -15.28
CA GLY A 80 -11.99 -2.54 -16.02
C GLY A 80 -11.08 -1.33 -16.19
N LEU A 81 -10.49 -0.83 -15.11
CA LEU A 81 -9.53 0.29 -15.21
C LEU A 81 -8.26 -0.11 -15.98
N LEU A 82 -7.72 -1.32 -15.76
CA LEU A 82 -6.53 -1.78 -16.48
C LEU A 82 -6.72 -1.85 -17.99
N ILE A 83 -7.92 -2.20 -18.47
CA ILE A 83 -8.23 -2.29 -19.90
C ILE A 83 -8.69 -0.93 -20.45
N PHE A 84 -9.49 -0.19 -19.69
CA PHE A 84 -10.09 1.07 -20.14
C PHE A 84 -9.06 2.21 -20.25
N LEU A 85 -8.11 2.30 -19.32
CA LEU A 85 -7.16 3.40 -19.26
C LEU A 85 -6.12 3.42 -20.38
N PRO A 86 -5.48 2.29 -20.76
CA PRO A 86 -4.60 2.27 -21.91
C PRO A 86 -5.33 2.62 -23.20
N TYR A 87 -6.58 2.17 -23.32
CA TYR A 87 -7.40 2.36 -24.51
C TYR A 87 -7.79 3.83 -24.72
N GLN A 88 -8.14 4.54 -23.63
CA GLN A 88 -8.68 5.89 -23.74
C GLN A 88 -7.60 6.99 -23.78
N PHE A 89 -6.46 6.78 -23.13
CA PHE A 89 -5.50 7.86 -22.88
C PHE A 89 -4.09 7.63 -23.45
N HIS A 90 -3.86 6.53 -24.20
CA HIS A 90 -2.54 6.19 -24.75
C HIS A 90 -1.41 6.24 -23.71
N PHE A 91 -1.70 5.79 -22.49
CA PHE A 91 -0.71 5.77 -21.42
C PHE A 91 0.32 4.67 -21.65
N SER A 92 1.56 4.93 -21.23
CA SER A 92 2.61 3.92 -21.25
C SER A 92 2.32 2.84 -20.22
N VAL A 93 2.13 1.60 -20.69
CA VAL A 93 1.95 0.41 -19.85
C VAL A 93 3.15 0.22 -18.92
N TYR A 94 4.36 0.55 -19.39
CA TYR A 94 5.59 0.49 -18.59
C TYR A 94 5.55 1.48 -17.41
N GLY A 95 5.08 2.72 -17.66
CA GLY A 95 4.90 3.72 -16.62
C GLY A 95 3.89 3.25 -15.57
N PHE A 96 2.76 2.70 -16.01
CA PHE A 96 1.75 2.14 -15.12
C PHE A 96 2.30 1.03 -14.23
N MET A 97 3.00 0.06 -14.82
CA MET A 97 3.59 -1.06 -14.07
C MET A 97 4.63 -0.58 -13.05
N ALA A 98 5.50 0.35 -13.45
CA ALA A 98 6.47 0.98 -12.56
C ALA A 98 5.77 1.65 -11.37
N GLY A 99 4.80 2.53 -11.63
CA GLY A 99 4.03 3.20 -10.59
C GLY A 99 3.26 2.25 -9.68
N PHE A 100 2.66 1.18 -10.24
CA PHE A 100 1.92 0.19 -9.48
C PHE A 100 2.80 -0.58 -8.49
N SER A 101 4.05 -0.85 -8.86
CA SER A 101 5.02 -1.56 -8.02
C SER A 101 5.58 -0.75 -6.85
N VAL A 102 5.60 0.59 -6.94
CA VAL A 102 6.21 1.47 -5.93
C VAL A 102 5.64 1.23 -4.52
N PRO A 103 4.31 1.25 -4.30
CA PRO A 103 3.77 1.03 -2.97
C PRO A 103 4.07 -0.37 -2.41
N ILE A 104 4.13 -1.38 -3.27
CA ILE A 104 4.48 -2.76 -2.88
C ILE A 104 5.93 -2.79 -2.41
N PHE A 105 6.84 -2.17 -3.15
CA PHE A 105 8.26 -2.09 -2.80
C PHE A 105 8.48 -1.36 -1.47
N VAL A 106 7.77 -0.25 -1.23
CA VAL A 106 7.81 0.48 0.05
C VAL A 106 7.33 -0.40 1.21
N ILE A 107 6.28 -1.20 1.01
CA ILE A 107 5.81 -2.14 2.03
C ILE A 107 6.88 -3.20 2.32
N ILE A 108 7.48 -3.80 1.29
CA ILE A 108 8.53 -4.82 1.43
C ILE A 108 9.71 -4.24 2.22
N LEU A 109 10.20 -3.06 1.82
CA LEU A 109 11.28 -2.36 2.52
C LEU A 109 10.93 -2.10 3.99
N LYS A 110 9.70 -1.67 4.27
CA LYS A 110 9.23 -1.42 5.63
C LYS A 110 9.15 -2.70 6.46
N THR A 111 8.72 -3.82 5.87
CA THR A 111 8.69 -5.12 6.55
C THR A 111 10.08 -5.67 6.83
N VAL A 112 11.02 -5.53 5.90
CA VAL A 112 12.43 -5.95 6.10
C VAL A 112 13.12 -5.06 7.13
N GLY A 113 12.88 -3.75 7.10
CA GLY A 113 13.38 -2.82 8.10
C GLY A 113 12.83 -3.11 9.50
N ALA A 114 11.57 -3.53 9.60
CA ALA A 114 10.97 -3.91 10.88
C ALA A 114 11.56 -5.21 11.47
N THR A 115 12.00 -6.17 10.65
CA THR A 115 12.63 -7.40 11.14
C THR A 115 14.10 -7.24 11.51
N HIS A 116 14.79 -6.25 10.94
CA HIS A 116 16.21 -5.96 11.23
C HIS A 116 16.41 -4.83 12.24
N ALA A 117 15.37 -4.05 12.56
CA ALA A 117 15.45 -3.05 13.60
C ALA A 117 15.61 -3.74 14.96
N PRO A 118 16.67 -3.46 15.74
CA PRO A 118 16.78 -3.95 17.10
C PRO A 118 15.55 -3.47 17.91
N PRO A 119 15.03 -4.30 18.84
CA PRO A 119 13.84 -3.94 19.62
C PRO A 119 14.06 -2.57 20.25
N SER A 120 13.16 -1.64 19.95
CA SER A 120 13.29 -0.28 20.49
C SER A 120 13.27 -0.38 22.02
N ASN A 121 14.25 0.22 22.70
CA ASN A 121 14.47 0.16 24.15
C ASN A 121 13.23 0.43 25.04
N GLY A 122 12.12 0.93 24.48
CA GLY A 122 10.85 1.10 25.19
C GLY A 122 10.14 -0.20 25.57
N GLU A 123 10.27 -1.29 24.79
CA GLU A 123 9.65 -2.58 25.14
C GLU A 123 10.35 -3.25 26.33
N PHE A 124 11.68 -3.15 26.41
CA PHE A 124 12.47 -3.67 27.54
C PHE A 124 12.16 -2.98 28.87
N ILE A 125 11.79 -1.70 28.84
CA ILE A 125 11.42 -0.95 30.06
C ILE A 125 10.01 -1.34 30.52
N GLY A 126 9.07 -1.52 29.59
CA GLY A 126 7.71 -1.96 29.91
C GLY A 126 7.67 -3.37 30.52
N GLU A 127 8.48 -4.28 29.99
CA GLU A 127 8.56 -5.65 30.47
C GLU A 127 9.23 -5.74 31.86
N ARG A 128 10.29 -4.97 32.10
CA ARG A 128 10.90 -4.87 33.44
C ARG A 128 9.99 -4.23 34.48
N ALA A 129 9.20 -3.22 34.11
CA ALA A 129 8.24 -2.59 35.02
C ALA A 129 7.10 -3.53 35.42
N ASN A 130 6.71 -4.44 34.54
CA ASN A 130 5.66 -5.43 34.83
C ASN A 130 6.17 -6.53 35.76
N ILE A 131 7.40 -7.00 35.56
CA ILE A 131 8.04 -8.02 36.44
C ILE A 131 8.19 -7.49 37.88
N ILE A 132 8.52 -6.20 38.06
CA ILE A 132 8.66 -5.57 39.38
C ILE A 132 7.30 -5.40 40.09
N ARG A 133 6.18 -5.33 39.35
CA ARG A 133 4.83 -5.25 39.94
C ARG A 133 4.23 -6.60 40.30
N SER A 134 4.76 -7.69 39.75
CA SER A 134 4.30 -9.06 40.02
C SER A 134 5.11 -9.80 41.08
N ALA A 135 6.18 -9.20 41.60
CA ALA A 135 7.03 -9.70 42.68
C ALA A 135 6.77 -8.91 43.96
#